data_AF-A0A1H4DWE4-F1
#
_entry.id   AF-A0A1H4DWE4-F1
#
_cell.length_a   1.000
_cell.length_b   1.000
_cell.length_c   1.000
_cell.angle_alpha   90.00
_cell.angle_beta   90.00
_cell.angle_gamma   90.00
#
_symmetry.space_group_name_H-M   'P 1'
#
loop_
_entity.id
_entity.type
_entity.pdbx_description
1 polymer ?
#
loop_
_entity_poly.entity_id
_entity_poly.type
_entity_poly.pdbx_seq_one_letter_code
_entity_poly.pdbx_strand_id
1 'polypeptide(L)'
;MKSKLEKRVNFLTIYAIASSLIFSLILLSSFGKEDKKETFDEITTKKINLIGEDGSLRMVLSNETRQHSGRMNGVDFPKRKRPAGMIFFNEEGDECGGLIFAGKTKDNKISSGMSFTMDNYHDDQVIQILNDESYENGKGSIQRGLIINEFPIGSNIVERNNKFNELEKIENQKERDEKMDALWNKEGSKRRLFVGRNKENSSGLFLYDENGKPKLKIYVDKDGIGKIEVIDNDGKIKNIIETN
;
A
#
# COMPACT_ATOMS: atom_id res chain seq x y z
N MET A 1 35.76 75.32 -4.68
CA MET A 1 36.33 73.98 -4.93
C MET A 1 36.16 73.16 -3.65
N LYS A 2 35.31 72.12 -3.63
CA LYS A 2 35.22 71.23 -2.46
C LYS A 2 36.59 70.64 -2.15
N SER A 3 36.97 70.61 -0.88
CA SER A 3 38.29 70.08 -0.46
C SER A 3 38.39 68.59 -0.79
N LYS A 4 39.61 68.08 -0.99
CA LYS A 4 39.84 66.65 -1.24
C LYS A 4 39.25 65.77 -0.13
N LEU A 5 39.20 66.30 1.10
CA LEU A 5 38.61 65.65 2.26
C LEU A 5 37.08 65.58 2.15
N GLU A 6 36.41 66.68 1.81
CA GLU A 6 34.95 66.71 1.62
C GLU A 6 34.47 65.75 0.52
N LYS A 7 35.24 65.62 -0.57
CA LYS A 7 34.90 64.66 -1.63
C LYS A 7 35.00 63.20 -1.15
N ARG A 8 36.01 62.87 -0.34
CA ARG A 8 36.19 61.53 0.26
C ARG A 8 35.13 61.21 1.30
N VAL A 9 34.79 62.17 2.16
CA VAL A 9 33.72 62.02 3.16
C VAL A 9 32.37 61.82 2.47
N ASN A 10 32.03 62.66 1.49
CA ASN A 10 30.78 62.49 0.71
C ASN A 10 30.71 61.13 0.01
N PHE A 11 31.83 60.65 -0.56
CA PHE A 11 31.90 59.32 -1.16
C PHE A 11 31.68 58.20 -0.13
N LEU A 12 32.34 58.27 1.03
CA LEU A 12 32.18 57.28 2.11
C LEU A 12 30.76 57.29 2.70
N THR A 13 30.14 58.47 2.83
CA THR A 13 28.74 58.59 3.28
C THR A 13 27.79 57.96 2.28
N ILE A 14 27.96 58.22 0.98
CA ILE A 14 27.15 57.58 -0.08
C ILE A 14 27.36 56.07 -0.06
N TYR A 15 28.60 55.61 0.06
CA TYR A 15 28.94 54.19 0.14
C TYR A 15 28.28 53.52 1.36
N ALA A 16 28.35 54.13 2.54
CA ALA A 16 27.76 53.59 3.76
C ALA A 16 26.23 53.53 3.69
N ILE A 17 25.58 54.55 3.12
CA ILE A 17 24.14 54.56 2.90
C ILE A 17 23.75 53.46 1.90
N ALA A 18 24.46 53.36 0.77
CA ALA A 18 24.19 52.38 -0.26
C ALA A 18 24.41 50.94 0.25
N SER A 19 25.51 50.68 0.96
CA SER A 19 25.81 49.37 1.52
C SER A 19 24.83 48.98 2.63
N SER A 20 24.41 49.93 3.47
CA SER A 20 23.38 49.69 4.49
C SER A 20 22.03 49.38 3.85
N LEU A 21 21.62 50.11 2.81
CA LEU A 21 20.39 49.83 2.07
C LEU A 21 20.40 48.44 1.43
N ILE A 22 21.51 48.06 0.78
CA ILE A 22 21.68 46.73 0.19
C ILE A 22 21.60 45.65 1.27
N PHE A 23 22.27 45.86 2.40
CA PHE A 23 22.27 44.90 3.50
C PHE A 23 20.87 44.76 4.13
N SER A 24 20.14 45.86 4.33
CA SER A 24 18.76 45.86 4.79
C SER A 24 17.81 45.15 3.81
N LEU A 25 17.99 45.36 2.50
CA LEU A 25 17.23 44.64 1.46
C LEU A 25 17.47 43.13 1.52
N ILE A 26 18.71 42.69 1.66
CA ILE A 26 19.06 41.27 1.80
C ILE A 26 18.41 40.69 3.05
N LEU A 27 18.53 41.36 4.20
CA LEU A 27 17.91 40.93 5.45
C LEU A 27 16.39 40.81 5.31
N LEU A 28 15.71 41.82 4.76
CA LEU A 28 14.25 41.83 4.60
C LEU A 28 13.77 40.77 3.60
N SER A 29 14.56 40.47 2.55
CA SER A 29 14.21 39.42 1.59
C SER A 29 14.35 38.00 2.15
N SER A 30 15.09 37.81 3.24
CA SER A 30 15.31 36.49 3.85
C SER A 30 14.18 36.03 4.78
N PHE A 31 13.29 36.95 5.21
CA PHE A 31 12.22 36.63 6.17
C PHE A 31 10.89 36.24 5.52
N GLY A 32 10.79 36.27 4.19
CA GLY A 32 9.59 35.86 3.46
C GLY A 32 9.67 34.42 2.96
N LYS A 33 9.52 33.43 3.84
CA LYS A 33 9.04 32.11 3.39
C LYS A 33 7.52 32.20 3.25
N GLU A 34 7.06 32.83 2.18
CA GLU A 34 5.70 32.61 1.73
C GLU A 34 5.58 31.15 1.27
N ASP A 35 4.48 30.49 1.61
CA ASP A 35 4.08 29.22 1.02
C ASP A 35 3.80 29.44 -0.47
N LYS A 36 4.88 29.49 -1.27
CA LYS A 36 4.79 29.64 -2.71
C LYS A 36 4.12 28.40 -3.27
N LYS A 37 2.91 28.59 -3.79
CA LYS A 37 2.22 27.59 -4.57
C LYS A 37 2.91 27.48 -5.93
N GLU A 38 3.66 26.41 -6.11
CA GLU A 38 4.23 26.06 -7.41
C GLU A 38 3.13 25.52 -8.32
N THR A 39 3.15 25.90 -9.60
CA THR A 39 2.24 25.37 -10.62
C THR A 39 3.08 24.70 -11.70
N PHE A 40 2.71 23.47 -12.06
CA PHE A 40 3.38 22.69 -13.09
C PHE A 40 2.34 22.22 -14.10
N ASP A 41 2.67 22.30 -15.39
CA ASP A 41 1.87 21.65 -16.44
C ASP A 41 2.09 20.13 -16.42
N GLU A 42 3.33 19.69 -16.20
CA GLU A 42 3.73 18.28 -16.13
C GLU A 42 4.86 18.05 -15.12
N ILE A 43 4.84 16.90 -14.44
CA ILE A 43 5.92 16.44 -13.56
C ILE A 43 6.40 15.06 -14.01
N THR A 44 7.63 14.98 -14.53
CA THR A 44 8.34 13.72 -14.78
C THR A 44 9.31 13.42 -13.64
N THR A 45 9.01 12.41 -12.81
CA THR A 45 9.82 12.03 -11.64
C THR A 45 9.78 10.52 -11.37
N LYS A 46 10.73 10.04 -10.57
CA LYS A 46 10.80 8.63 -10.13
C LYS A 46 9.98 8.38 -8.86
N LYS A 47 9.73 9.42 -8.06
CA LYS A 47 9.06 9.35 -6.75
C LYS A 47 8.49 10.71 -6.35
N ILE A 48 7.32 10.69 -5.73
CA ILE A 48 6.67 11.82 -5.05
C ILE A 48 6.37 11.37 -3.63
N ASN A 49 6.74 12.20 -2.64
CA ASN A 49 6.34 12.04 -1.26
C ASN A 49 5.38 13.17 -0.90
N LEU A 50 4.22 12.81 -0.37
CA LEU A 50 3.38 13.72 0.39
C LEU A 50 3.75 13.57 1.86
N ILE A 51 4.05 14.68 2.52
CA ILE A 51 4.41 14.73 3.94
C ILE A 51 3.40 15.60 4.69
N GLY A 52 3.16 15.27 5.96
CA GLY A 52 2.44 16.14 6.89
C GLY A 52 3.32 17.28 7.40
N GLU A 53 2.69 18.24 8.08
CA GLU A 53 3.39 19.37 8.74
C GLU A 53 4.38 18.91 9.82
N ASP A 54 4.16 17.72 10.39
CA ASP A 54 5.05 17.05 11.34
C ASP A 54 6.25 16.35 10.66
N GLY A 55 6.33 16.38 9.33
CA GLY A 55 7.36 15.72 8.53
C GLY A 55 7.15 14.22 8.30
N SER A 56 6.06 13.63 8.81
CA SER A 56 5.72 12.23 8.58
C SER A 56 5.13 12.01 7.17
N LEU A 57 5.23 10.79 6.63
CA LEU A 57 4.67 10.48 5.31
C LEU A 57 3.15 10.39 5.37
N ARG A 58 2.48 10.80 4.28
CA ARG A 58 1.04 10.63 4.04
C ARG A 58 0.76 9.84 2.77
N MET A 59 1.64 9.97 1.77
CA MET A 59 1.55 9.22 0.53
C MET A 59 2.94 9.09 -0.12
N VAL A 60 3.22 7.94 -0.71
CA VAL A 60 4.40 7.73 -1.55
C VAL A 60 3.96 7.17 -2.90
N LEU A 61 4.07 7.96 -3.97
CA LEU A 61 3.92 7.48 -5.35
C LEU A 61 5.31 7.24 -5.94
N SER A 62 5.61 6.03 -6.40
CA SER A 62 6.94 5.73 -6.91
C SER A 62 7.02 4.53 -7.84
N ASN A 63 8.13 4.43 -8.56
CA ASN A 63 8.49 3.23 -9.31
C ASN A 63 8.90 2.05 -8.41
N GLU A 64 9.00 0.85 -8.98
CA GLU A 64 9.31 -0.41 -8.30
C GLU A 64 10.67 -0.42 -7.57
N THR A 65 11.61 0.41 -8.02
CA THR A 65 12.97 0.51 -7.43
C THR A 65 13.01 1.46 -6.24
N ARG A 66 12.06 2.40 -6.10
CA ARG A 66 12.01 3.44 -5.05
C ARG A 66 10.81 3.31 -4.11
N GLN A 67 10.08 2.21 -4.21
CA GLN A 67 8.89 1.94 -3.42
C GLN A 67 9.19 1.92 -1.91
N HIS A 68 8.26 2.47 -1.13
CA HIS A 68 8.35 2.42 0.31
C HIS A 68 8.13 0.97 0.80
N SER A 69 8.92 0.54 1.78
CA SER A 69 8.82 -0.84 2.28
C SER A 69 7.59 -1.05 3.15
N GLY A 70 7.06 0.05 3.67
CA GLY A 70 5.95 0.12 4.61
C GLY A 70 6.43 0.61 5.96
N ARG A 71 5.50 1.10 6.78
CA ARG A 71 5.78 1.59 8.12
C ARG A 71 4.67 1.11 9.05
N MET A 72 5.04 0.69 10.25
CA MET A 72 4.08 0.33 11.29
C MET A 72 4.66 0.67 12.66
N ASN A 73 3.85 1.20 13.58
CA ASN A 73 4.26 1.67 14.90
C ASN A 73 5.50 2.60 14.84
N GLY A 74 5.58 3.46 13.83
CA GLY A 74 6.72 4.38 13.63
C GLY A 74 8.02 3.73 13.13
N VAL A 75 8.02 2.43 12.81
CA VAL A 75 9.21 1.71 12.30
C VAL A 75 9.02 1.32 10.84
N ASP A 76 10.00 1.66 10.01
CA ASP A 76 10.03 1.21 8.61
C ASP A 76 10.34 -0.29 8.52
N PHE A 77 9.56 -1.01 7.72
CA PHE A 77 9.87 -2.41 7.42
C PHE A 77 11.17 -2.54 6.63
N PRO A 78 11.87 -3.69 6.74
CA PRO A 78 13.06 -3.98 5.94
C PRO A 78 12.81 -3.81 4.44
N LYS A 79 13.87 -3.40 3.72
CA LYS A 79 13.78 -3.15 2.29
C LYS A 79 13.27 -4.39 1.54
N ARG A 80 12.14 -4.25 0.84
CA ARG A 80 11.53 -5.32 0.04
C ARG A 80 11.28 -4.90 -1.41
N LYS A 81 11.27 -5.88 -2.32
CA LYS A 81 10.88 -5.65 -3.72
C LYS A 81 9.36 -5.59 -3.79
N ARG A 82 8.82 -4.46 -4.26
CA ARG A 82 7.40 -4.26 -4.53
C ARG A 82 7.25 -3.66 -5.93
N PRO A 83 6.11 -3.87 -6.62
CA PRO A 83 5.85 -3.16 -7.87
C PRO A 83 5.73 -1.65 -7.66
N ALA A 84 5.69 -0.91 -8.78
CA ALA A 84 5.36 0.52 -8.75
C ALA A 84 3.98 0.72 -8.13
N GLY A 85 3.73 1.89 -7.56
CA GLY A 85 2.51 2.09 -6.80
C GLY A 85 2.46 3.35 -5.96
N MET A 86 1.33 3.51 -5.28
CA MET A 86 1.04 4.57 -4.33
C MET A 86 0.76 3.95 -2.96
N ILE A 87 1.55 4.26 -1.95
CA ILE A 87 1.33 3.78 -0.57
C ILE A 87 0.78 4.91 0.28
N PHE A 88 -0.27 4.66 1.04
CA PHE A 88 -0.91 5.64 1.93
C PHE A 88 -0.46 5.43 3.37
N PHE A 89 -0.37 6.52 4.12
CA PHE A 89 -0.03 6.52 5.53
C PHE A 89 -1.04 7.35 6.31
N ASN A 90 -1.46 6.87 7.47
CA ASN A 90 -2.38 7.59 8.36
C ASN A 90 -1.66 8.75 9.09
N GLU A 91 -2.37 9.45 9.97
CA GLU A 91 -1.85 10.57 10.77
C GLU A 91 -0.72 10.16 11.73
N GLU A 92 -0.74 8.91 12.19
CA GLU A 92 0.33 8.31 13.02
C GLU A 92 1.57 7.95 12.18
N GLY A 93 1.46 8.03 10.86
CA GLY A 93 2.52 7.74 9.90
C GLY A 93 2.62 6.26 9.50
N ASP A 94 1.65 5.43 9.86
CA ASP A 94 1.63 4.00 9.55
C ASP A 94 0.94 3.69 8.22
N GLU A 95 1.46 2.70 7.48
CA GLU A 95 0.88 2.24 6.20
C GLU A 95 -0.56 1.77 6.45
N CYS A 96 -1.52 2.33 5.71
CA CYS A 96 -2.95 2.04 5.85
C CYS A 96 -3.59 1.56 4.53
N GLY A 97 -2.75 1.10 3.60
CA GLY A 97 -3.16 0.60 2.29
C GLY A 97 -2.39 1.23 1.14
N GLY A 98 -2.81 0.92 -0.08
CA GLY A 98 -2.13 1.41 -1.27
C GLY A 98 -2.70 0.91 -2.59
N LEU A 99 -2.13 1.45 -3.65
CA LEU A 99 -2.28 1.03 -5.03
C LEU A 99 -0.98 0.38 -5.49
N ILE A 100 -1.05 -0.83 -6.02
CA ILE A 100 0.09 -1.53 -6.60
C ILE A 100 -0.18 -1.79 -8.08
N PHE A 101 0.82 -1.53 -8.93
CA PHE A 101 0.79 -1.72 -10.37
C PHE A 101 1.92 -2.68 -10.78
N ALA A 102 1.57 -3.96 -10.94
CA ALA A 102 2.47 -5.02 -11.35
C ALA A 102 2.32 -5.31 -12.85
N GLY A 103 3.45 -5.43 -13.54
CA GLY A 103 3.50 -5.87 -14.93
C GLY A 103 4.88 -6.38 -15.26
N LYS A 104 5.00 -7.64 -15.65
CA LYS A 104 6.27 -8.23 -16.06
C LYS A 104 6.05 -9.42 -16.99
N THR A 105 6.82 -9.44 -18.07
CA THR A 105 6.96 -10.60 -18.95
C THR A 105 8.39 -11.11 -18.85
N LYS A 106 8.57 -12.40 -18.61
CA LYS A 106 9.89 -13.05 -18.60
C LYS A 106 9.72 -14.52 -19.01
N ASP A 107 10.55 -15.02 -19.92
CA ASP A 107 10.60 -16.44 -20.29
C ASP A 107 9.20 -17.01 -20.68
N ASN A 108 8.43 -16.30 -21.50
CA ASN A 108 7.02 -16.61 -21.85
C ASN A 108 6.02 -16.69 -20.68
N LYS A 109 6.43 -16.25 -19.49
CA LYS A 109 5.57 -16.07 -18.33
C LYS A 109 5.21 -14.60 -18.19
N ILE A 110 3.92 -14.33 -18.17
CA ILE A 110 3.35 -13.00 -17.95
C ILE A 110 2.78 -12.97 -16.53
N SER A 111 3.07 -11.90 -15.81
CA SER A 111 2.39 -11.54 -14.56
C SER A 111 1.96 -10.08 -14.67
N SER A 112 0.67 -9.84 -14.50
CA SER A 112 0.06 -8.52 -14.51
C SER A 112 -0.88 -8.44 -13.33
N GLY A 113 -0.85 -7.34 -12.60
CA GLY A 113 -1.72 -7.19 -11.47
C GLY A 113 -1.92 -5.75 -11.04
N MET A 114 -3.12 -5.44 -10.61
CA MET A 114 -3.44 -4.22 -9.88
C MET A 114 -4.14 -4.57 -8.59
N SER A 115 -3.76 -3.88 -7.52
CA SER A 115 -4.38 -4.05 -6.22
C SER A 115 -4.62 -2.68 -5.59
N PHE A 116 -5.84 -2.42 -5.18
CA PHE A 116 -6.19 -1.30 -4.32
C PHE A 116 -6.59 -1.86 -2.96
N THR A 117 -5.86 -1.49 -1.92
CA THR A 117 -6.00 -2.06 -0.59
C THR A 117 -6.33 -1.02 0.46
N MET A 118 -7.12 -1.45 1.44
CA MET A 118 -7.24 -0.80 2.74
C MET A 118 -6.83 -1.80 3.81
N ASP A 119 -5.92 -1.36 4.64
CA ASP A 119 -5.30 -2.18 5.67
C ASP A 119 -6.09 -2.02 6.98
N ASN A 120 -6.05 -3.03 7.84
CA ASN A 120 -6.62 -2.93 9.19
C ASN A 120 -5.82 -1.91 10.00
N TYR A 121 -6.40 -1.31 11.03
CA TYR A 121 -5.60 -0.53 11.96
C TYR A 121 -4.52 -1.43 12.61
N HIS A 122 -3.25 -1.01 12.48
CA HIS A 122 -2.07 -1.76 12.88
C HIS A 122 -1.85 -3.14 12.24
N ASP A 123 -2.57 -3.47 11.17
CA ASP A 123 -2.44 -4.76 10.50
C ASP A 123 -2.64 -4.65 8.99
N ASP A 124 -2.53 -5.75 8.25
CA ASP A 124 -2.60 -5.76 6.79
C ASP A 124 -4.07 -5.82 6.29
N GLN A 125 -4.20 -6.05 5.00
CA GLN A 125 -5.37 -5.93 4.14
C GLN A 125 -6.67 -6.55 4.66
N VAL A 126 -7.67 -5.69 4.88
CA VAL A 126 -9.06 -6.06 5.16
C VAL A 126 -10.00 -5.80 3.99
N ILE A 127 -9.74 -4.81 3.14
CA ILE A 127 -10.51 -4.58 1.92
C ILE A 127 -9.55 -4.52 0.75
N GLN A 128 -9.88 -5.21 -0.35
CA GLN A 128 -9.06 -5.22 -1.55
C GLN A 128 -9.90 -5.30 -2.82
N ILE A 129 -9.63 -4.41 -3.77
CA ILE A 129 -10.06 -4.55 -5.17
C ILE A 129 -8.85 -5.07 -5.95
N LEU A 130 -9.00 -6.26 -6.54
CA LEU A 130 -7.91 -6.99 -7.16
C LEU A 130 -8.20 -7.25 -8.64
N ASN A 131 -7.16 -7.12 -9.46
CA ASN A 131 -7.01 -7.82 -10.73
C ASN A 131 -5.65 -8.49 -10.71
N ASP A 132 -5.60 -9.82 -10.76
CA ASP A 132 -4.39 -10.64 -10.76
C ASP A 132 -4.46 -11.59 -11.94
N GLU A 133 -3.47 -11.52 -12.83
CA GLU A 133 -3.39 -12.28 -14.05
C GLU A 133 -2.00 -12.88 -14.20
N SER A 134 -1.97 -14.20 -14.41
CA SER A 134 -0.75 -14.89 -14.80
C SER A 134 -1.01 -15.74 -16.03
N TYR A 135 -0.07 -15.73 -16.98
CA TYR A 135 -0.13 -16.54 -18.19
C TYR A 135 1.18 -17.28 -18.36
N GLU A 136 1.10 -18.59 -18.59
CA GLU A 136 2.26 -19.45 -18.80
C GLU A 136 1.86 -20.58 -19.75
N ASN A 137 2.64 -20.78 -20.82
CA ASN A 137 2.42 -21.84 -21.81
C ASN A 137 0.98 -21.88 -22.36
N GLY A 138 0.40 -20.72 -22.66
CA GLY A 138 -0.97 -20.58 -23.19
C GLY A 138 -2.09 -20.82 -22.17
N LYS A 139 -1.78 -21.08 -20.90
CA LYS A 139 -2.76 -21.20 -19.82
C LYS A 139 -2.77 -19.93 -18.98
N GLY A 140 -3.96 -19.41 -18.70
CA GLY A 140 -4.15 -18.25 -17.82
C GLY A 140 -4.70 -18.66 -16.45
N SER A 141 -4.19 -18.06 -15.38
CA SER A 141 -4.78 -18.07 -14.05
C SER A 141 -5.13 -16.62 -13.69
N ILE A 142 -6.42 -16.36 -13.57
CA ILE A 142 -6.98 -15.02 -13.41
C ILE A 142 -7.84 -14.99 -12.16
N GLN A 143 -7.63 -13.98 -11.33
CA GLN A 143 -8.53 -13.61 -10.25
C GLN A 143 -8.82 -12.12 -10.32
N ARG A 144 -10.09 -11.72 -10.24
CA ARG A 144 -10.44 -10.31 -10.16
C ARG A 144 -11.72 -10.11 -9.38
N GLY A 145 -11.77 -9.09 -8.54
CA GLY A 145 -12.93 -8.84 -7.70
C GLY A 145 -12.66 -8.03 -6.44
N LEU A 146 -13.69 -7.94 -5.62
CA LEU A 146 -13.67 -7.37 -4.27
C LEU A 146 -13.44 -8.50 -3.25
N ILE A 147 -12.54 -8.26 -2.32
CA ILE A 147 -12.20 -9.14 -1.21
C ILE A 147 -12.41 -8.35 0.09
N ILE A 148 -13.10 -8.97 1.05
CA ILE A 148 -13.16 -8.48 2.43
C ILE A 148 -12.64 -9.57 3.37
N ASN A 149 -11.64 -9.23 4.17
CA ASN A 149 -11.12 -10.03 5.27
C ASN A 149 -11.41 -9.33 6.61
N GLU A 150 -11.24 -10.08 7.69
CA GLU A 150 -11.36 -9.59 9.05
C GLU A 150 -10.23 -10.18 9.89
N PHE A 151 -9.50 -9.33 10.61
CA PHE A 151 -8.54 -9.77 11.63
C PHE A 151 -9.21 -9.82 13.00
N PRO A 152 -8.66 -10.60 13.96
CA PRO A 152 -9.07 -10.50 15.36
C PRO A 152 -8.91 -9.08 15.92
N ILE A 153 -9.78 -8.69 16.84
CA ILE A 153 -9.71 -7.38 17.51
C ILE A 153 -8.35 -7.23 18.21
N GLY A 154 -7.70 -6.07 17.99
CA GLY A 154 -6.39 -5.77 18.56
C GLY A 154 -5.23 -6.47 17.85
N SER A 155 -5.45 -6.99 16.62
CA SER A 155 -4.38 -7.53 15.80
C SER A 155 -3.29 -6.49 15.53
N ASN A 156 -2.03 -6.92 15.57
CA ASN A 156 -0.89 -6.10 15.19
C ASN A 156 0.10 -6.92 14.36
N ILE A 157 0.42 -6.44 13.16
CA ILE A 157 1.30 -7.15 12.24
C ILE A 157 2.74 -7.29 12.78
N VAL A 158 3.24 -6.29 13.52
CA VAL A 158 4.61 -6.32 14.07
C VAL A 158 4.72 -7.41 15.13
N GLU A 159 3.75 -7.47 16.05
CA GLU A 159 3.71 -8.51 17.08
C GLU A 159 3.57 -9.91 16.48
N ARG A 160 2.68 -10.06 15.49
CA ARG A 160 2.48 -11.35 14.81
C ARG A 160 3.72 -11.78 14.02
N ASN A 161 4.38 -10.86 13.32
CA ASN A 161 5.62 -11.16 12.59
C ASN A 161 6.76 -11.56 13.53
N ASN A 162 6.87 -10.95 14.71
CA ASN A 162 7.85 -11.37 15.71
C ASN A 162 7.61 -12.82 16.15
N LYS A 163 6.34 -13.22 16.38
CA LYS A 163 5.99 -14.62 16.67
C LYS A 163 6.37 -15.55 15.51
N PHE A 164 6.09 -15.16 14.25
CA PHE A 164 6.50 -15.95 13.08
C PHE A 164 8.02 -16.10 12.98
N ASN A 165 8.79 -15.04 13.20
CA ASN A 165 10.25 -15.08 13.18
C ASN A 165 10.83 -16.03 14.24
N GLU A 166 10.20 -16.16 15.42
CA GLU A 166 10.60 -17.16 16.41
C GLU A 166 10.28 -18.58 15.96
N LEU A 167 9.13 -18.79 15.31
CA LEU A 167 8.77 -20.09 14.75
C LEU A 167 9.70 -20.51 13.60
N GLU A 168 10.18 -19.57 12.79
CA GLU A 168 11.13 -19.84 11.70
C GLU A 168 12.43 -20.51 12.17
N LYS A 169 12.81 -20.33 13.45
CA LYS A 169 14.02 -20.92 14.05
C LYS A 169 13.88 -22.41 14.38
N ILE A 170 12.66 -22.96 14.32
CA ILE A 170 12.42 -24.40 14.56
C ILE A 170 13.02 -25.19 13.40
N GLU A 171 13.95 -26.10 13.68
CA GLU A 171 14.63 -26.90 12.66
C GLU A 171 13.67 -27.89 11.97
N ASN A 172 12.83 -28.55 12.75
CA ASN A 172 11.86 -29.52 12.23
C ASN A 172 10.79 -28.80 11.40
N GLN A 173 10.79 -29.07 10.09
CA GLN A 173 9.86 -28.42 9.15
C GLN A 173 8.40 -28.72 9.46
N LYS A 174 8.04 -29.96 9.76
CA LYS A 174 6.65 -30.32 10.01
C LYS A 174 6.12 -29.61 11.26
N GLU A 175 6.91 -29.61 12.33
CA GLU A 175 6.54 -28.92 13.57
C GLU A 175 6.43 -27.41 13.38
N ARG A 176 7.36 -26.82 12.62
CA ARG A 176 7.35 -25.39 12.27
C ARG A 176 6.08 -25.04 11.50
N ASP A 177 5.78 -25.78 10.44
CA ASP A 177 4.62 -25.54 9.57
C ASP A 177 3.31 -25.68 10.37
N GLU A 178 3.18 -26.72 11.21
CA GLU A 178 2.02 -26.91 12.10
C GLU A 178 1.82 -25.74 13.08
N LYS A 179 2.91 -25.24 13.68
CA LYS A 179 2.85 -24.08 14.59
C LYS A 179 2.55 -22.77 13.86
N MET A 180 3.10 -22.58 12.67
CA MET A 180 2.80 -21.41 11.83
C MET A 180 1.33 -21.40 11.43
N ASP A 181 0.79 -22.54 11.00
CA ASP A 181 -0.63 -22.68 10.66
C ASP A 181 -1.52 -22.45 11.88
N ALA A 182 -1.15 -22.98 13.05
CA ALA A 182 -1.90 -22.74 14.29
C ALA A 182 -1.90 -21.25 14.67
N LEU A 183 -0.76 -20.56 14.54
CA LEU A 183 -0.65 -19.13 14.79
C LEU A 183 -1.49 -18.33 13.79
N TRP A 184 -1.38 -18.62 12.48
CA TRP A 184 -2.18 -17.95 11.45
C TRP A 184 -3.67 -18.22 11.62
N ASN A 185 -4.04 -19.44 12.04
CA ASN A 185 -5.43 -19.76 12.31
C ASN A 185 -6.01 -18.94 13.46
N LYS A 186 -5.20 -18.61 14.46
CA LYS A 186 -5.59 -17.83 15.63
C LYS A 186 -5.54 -16.32 15.40
N GLU A 187 -4.50 -15.82 14.73
CA GLU A 187 -4.16 -14.38 14.68
C GLU A 187 -4.19 -13.78 13.27
N GLY A 188 -4.30 -14.62 12.23
CA GLY A 188 -4.37 -14.20 10.83
C GLY A 188 -5.79 -13.81 10.42
N SER A 189 -5.89 -13.15 9.26
CA SER A 189 -7.18 -12.70 8.75
C SER A 189 -8.03 -13.84 8.22
N LYS A 190 -9.34 -13.66 8.33
CA LYS A 190 -10.37 -14.57 7.83
C LYS A 190 -11.13 -13.90 6.71
N ARG A 191 -11.23 -14.57 5.56
CA ARG A 191 -12.09 -14.11 4.45
C ARG A 191 -13.52 -14.03 4.97
N ARG A 192 -14.22 -12.93 4.68
CA ARG A 192 -15.66 -12.75 4.97
C ARG A 192 -16.49 -12.69 3.69
N LEU A 193 -15.93 -12.06 2.65
CA LEU A 193 -16.58 -11.89 1.36
C LEU A 193 -15.56 -12.01 0.23
N PHE A 194 -15.99 -12.64 -0.86
CA PHE A 194 -15.40 -12.46 -2.18
C PHE A 194 -16.50 -12.24 -3.21
N VAL A 195 -16.34 -11.22 -4.06
CA VAL A 195 -17.22 -10.97 -5.21
C VAL A 195 -16.37 -10.78 -6.45
N GLY A 196 -16.51 -11.66 -7.44
CA GLY A 196 -15.78 -11.57 -8.70
C GLY A 196 -15.47 -12.94 -9.31
N ARG A 197 -14.47 -12.96 -10.19
CA ARG A 197 -13.99 -14.18 -10.86
C ARG A 197 -12.83 -14.78 -10.08
N ASN A 198 -12.95 -16.04 -9.68
CA ASN A 198 -11.90 -16.80 -9.02
C ASN A 198 -10.98 -17.52 -10.04
N LYS A 199 -9.90 -18.12 -9.54
CA LYS A 199 -8.92 -18.86 -10.36
C LYS A 199 -9.46 -20.13 -11.00
N GLU A 200 -10.59 -20.64 -10.50
CA GLU A 200 -11.31 -21.80 -11.05
C GLU A 200 -12.28 -21.40 -12.19
N ASN A 201 -12.22 -20.15 -12.64
CA ASN A 201 -13.08 -19.59 -13.68
C ASN A 201 -14.57 -19.51 -13.29
N SER A 202 -14.87 -19.50 -11.99
CA SER A 202 -16.20 -19.23 -11.47
C SER A 202 -16.35 -17.75 -11.14
N SER A 203 -17.51 -17.17 -11.48
CA SER A 203 -17.80 -15.76 -11.22
C SER A 203 -19.03 -15.62 -10.34
N GLY A 204 -18.91 -14.94 -9.20
CA GLY A 204 -20.02 -14.85 -8.26
C GLY A 204 -19.69 -14.19 -6.92
N LEU A 205 -20.58 -14.42 -5.97
CA LEU A 205 -20.53 -13.98 -4.58
C LEU A 205 -20.32 -15.19 -3.66
N PHE A 206 -19.33 -15.09 -2.78
CA PHE A 206 -18.91 -16.14 -1.86
C PHE A 206 -18.84 -15.55 -0.45
N LEU A 207 -19.63 -16.10 0.48
CA LEU A 207 -19.70 -15.68 1.88
C LEU A 207 -19.08 -16.73 2.78
N TYR A 208 -18.40 -16.24 3.81
CA TYR A 208 -17.59 -17.05 4.71
C TYR A 208 -17.97 -16.75 6.17
N ASP A 209 -17.87 -17.79 7.01
CA ASP A 209 -18.04 -17.65 8.46
C ASP A 209 -16.86 -16.95 9.13
N GLU A 210 -16.95 -16.79 10.45
CA GLU A 210 -15.90 -16.18 11.29
C GLU A 210 -14.57 -16.94 11.27
N ASN A 211 -14.56 -18.20 10.86
CA ASN A 211 -13.36 -19.02 10.73
C ASN A 211 -12.82 -19.01 9.30
N GLY A 212 -13.42 -18.24 8.39
CA GLY A 212 -13.05 -18.17 6.97
C GLY A 212 -13.51 -19.38 6.16
N LYS A 213 -14.47 -20.17 6.65
CA LYS A 213 -15.04 -21.30 5.91
C LYS A 213 -16.22 -20.83 5.07
N PRO A 214 -16.30 -21.20 3.77
CA PRO A 214 -17.41 -20.79 2.92
C PRO A 214 -18.74 -21.38 3.41
N LYS A 215 -19.81 -20.57 3.43
CA LYS A 215 -21.16 -20.97 3.87
C LYS A 215 -22.22 -20.78 2.82
N LEU A 216 -22.05 -19.80 1.93
CA LEU A 216 -22.94 -19.55 0.80
C LEU A 216 -22.12 -19.17 -0.42
N LYS A 217 -22.43 -19.78 -1.56
CA LYS A 217 -21.89 -19.40 -2.86
C LYS A 217 -23.02 -19.20 -3.84
N ILE A 218 -23.01 -18.06 -4.54
CA ILE A 218 -23.95 -17.74 -5.61
C ILE A 218 -23.07 -17.39 -6.82
N TYR A 219 -22.98 -18.28 -7.79
CA TYR A 219 -21.97 -18.15 -8.85
C TYR A 219 -22.39 -18.80 -10.16
N VAL A 220 -21.76 -18.37 -11.24
CA VAL A 220 -21.75 -19.07 -12.53
C VAL A 220 -20.41 -19.79 -12.63
N ASP A 221 -20.45 -21.10 -12.88
CA ASP A 221 -19.23 -21.90 -13.00
C ASP A 221 -18.54 -21.77 -14.37
N LYS A 222 -17.45 -22.51 -14.55
CA LYS A 222 -16.66 -22.49 -15.78
C LYS A 222 -17.44 -22.93 -17.04
N ASP A 223 -18.54 -23.67 -16.87
CA ASP A 223 -19.36 -24.21 -17.96
C ASP A 223 -20.59 -23.32 -18.22
N GLY A 224 -20.70 -22.19 -17.52
CA GLY A 224 -21.82 -21.24 -17.66
C GLY A 224 -23.06 -21.62 -16.85
N ILE A 225 -22.96 -22.60 -15.95
CA ILE A 225 -24.09 -23.10 -15.16
C ILE A 225 -24.22 -22.27 -13.89
N GLY A 226 -25.41 -21.70 -13.66
CA GLY A 226 -25.73 -20.97 -12.44
C GLY A 226 -25.91 -21.92 -11.24
N LYS A 227 -25.29 -21.59 -10.11
CA LYS A 227 -25.29 -22.39 -8.88
C LYS A 227 -25.56 -21.54 -7.65
N ILE A 228 -26.34 -22.11 -6.72
CA ILE A 228 -26.50 -21.60 -5.35
C ILE A 228 -26.18 -22.76 -4.41
N GLU A 229 -25.04 -22.68 -3.73
CA GLU A 229 -24.56 -23.70 -2.82
C GLU A 229 -24.59 -23.19 -1.38
N VAL A 230 -25.27 -23.93 -0.50
CA VAL A 230 -25.16 -23.75 0.95
C VAL A 230 -24.27 -24.85 1.52
N ILE A 231 -23.37 -24.47 2.43
CA ILE A 231 -22.38 -25.37 3.02
C ILE A 231 -22.63 -25.40 4.52
N ASP A 232 -22.89 -26.59 5.06
CA ASP A 232 -23.17 -26.75 6.48
C ASP A 232 -21.89 -26.71 7.35
N ASN A 233 -22.02 -27.06 8.63
CA ASN A 233 -20.90 -27.07 9.56
C ASN A 233 -19.95 -28.27 9.36
N ASP A 234 -20.43 -29.35 8.76
CA ASP A 234 -19.63 -30.54 8.42
C ASP A 234 -18.95 -30.41 7.05
N GLY A 235 -19.27 -29.34 6.30
CA GLY A 235 -18.76 -29.10 4.95
C GLY A 235 -19.56 -29.77 3.85
N LYS A 236 -20.75 -30.33 4.16
CA LYS A 236 -21.63 -30.90 3.13
C LYS A 236 -22.24 -29.76 2.32
N ILE A 237 -22.19 -29.93 1.01
CA ILE A 237 -22.67 -28.95 0.04
C ILE A 237 -24.08 -29.34 -0.38
N LYS A 238 -25.03 -28.41 -0.30
CA LYS A 238 -26.37 -28.53 -0.87
C LYS A 238 -26.54 -27.50 -1.99
N ASN A 239 -26.70 -27.98 -3.23
CA ASN A 239 -27.14 -27.12 -4.32
C ASN A 239 -28.65 -26.86 -4.18
N ILE A 240 -29.05 -25.60 -4.24
CA ILE A 240 -30.45 -25.17 -4.09
C ILE A 240 -31.15 -25.11 -5.44
N ILE A 241 -30.40 -24.98 -6.54
CA ILE A 241 -30.97 -24.95 -7.89
C ILE A 241 -30.96 -26.38 -8.45
N GLU A 242 -32.14 -26.89 -8.82
CA GLU A 242 -32.24 -28.01 -9.75
C GLU A 242 -32.12 -27.46 -11.17
N THR A 243 -30.98 -27.71 -11.82
CA THR A 243 -30.84 -27.45 -13.25
C THR A 243 -31.49 -28.61 -14.01
N ASN A 244 -32.61 -28.32 -14.69
CA ASN A 244 -33.23 -29.20 -15.68
C ASN A 244 -32.34 -29.38 -16.92
#